data_AF-A0A0F9HHJ3-F1
#
_entry.id   AF-A0A0F9HHJ3-F1
#
_cell.length_a   1.000
_cell.length_b   1.000
_cell.length_c   1.000
_cell.angle_alpha   90.00
_cell.angle_beta   90.00
_cell.angle_gamma   90.00
#
_symmetry.space_group_name_H-M   'P 1'
#
loop_
_entity.id
_entity.type
_entity.pdbx_description
1 polymer ?
#
loop_
_entity_poly.entity_id
_entity_poly.type
_entity_poly.pdbx_seq_one_letter_code
_entity_poly.pdbx_strand_id
1 'polypeptide(L)'
;MIPCLYNKREHEIIDSEFIQWCKKQLPHDKVERDRLFMYRHKLHGTYVVARWAGEALGVFTDFLNLGKSLATVTPQMSVEFRHRMFAPMSAVEMGTAINQSNRDFNSIQQDKAEEAKDIIDRQMKEVE
;
A
#
# COMPACT_ATOMS: atom_id res chain seq x y z
N MET A 1 2.27 12.01 10.18
CA MET A 1 3.34 11.00 10.03
C MET A 1 4.37 11.24 11.12
N ILE A 2 4.68 10.25 11.95
CA ILE A 2 5.59 10.40 13.09
C ILE A 2 7.01 10.01 12.61
N PRO A 3 8.03 10.87 12.79
CA PRO A 3 9.40 10.53 12.46
C PRO A 3 9.95 9.49 13.45
N CYS A 4 10.64 8.48 12.91
CA CYS A 4 11.26 7.37 13.61
C CYS A 4 12.78 7.44 13.49
N LEU A 5 13.50 7.05 14.54
CA LEU A 5 14.95 6.94 14.52
C LEU A 5 15.37 5.56 14.03
N TYR A 6 16.29 5.52 13.07
CA TYR A 6 16.84 4.26 12.57
C TYR A 6 17.78 3.62 13.58
N ASN A 7 17.34 2.48 14.08
CA ASN A 7 18.10 1.60 14.95
C ASN A 7 18.27 0.20 14.31
N LYS A 8 19.50 -0.24 14.06
CA LYS A 8 19.80 -1.58 13.48
C LYS A 8 19.35 -2.76 14.35
N ARG A 9 19.12 -2.52 15.65
CA ARG A 9 18.58 -3.54 16.57
C ARG A 9 17.08 -3.78 16.36
N GLU A 10 16.37 -2.78 15.86
CA GLU A 10 14.91 -2.81 15.68
C GLU A 10 14.52 -2.92 14.21
N HIS A 11 15.35 -2.37 13.32
CA HIS A 11 15.07 -2.27 11.90
C HIS A 11 16.11 -3.04 11.09
N GLU A 12 15.62 -3.88 10.18
CA GLU A 12 16.42 -4.56 9.17
C GLU A 12 16.05 -3.99 7.80
N ILE A 13 16.97 -3.30 7.11
CA ILE A 13 16.71 -2.84 5.74
C ILE A 13 16.68 -4.05 4.81
N ILE A 14 15.66 -4.11 3.97
CA ILE A 14 15.44 -5.22 3.04
C ILE A 14 15.45 -4.68 1.61
N ASP A 15 16.31 -5.25 0.78
CA ASP A 15 16.23 -5.08 -0.66
C ASP A 15 15.26 -6.13 -1.23
N SER A 16 14.29 -5.68 -2.01
CA SER A 16 13.26 -6.55 -2.59
C SER A 16 12.80 -6.03 -3.94
N GLU A 17 12.30 -6.94 -4.78
CA GLU A 17 11.73 -6.53 -6.08
C GLU A 17 10.57 -5.54 -5.91
N PHE A 18 9.81 -5.66 -4.81
CA PHE A 18 8.73 -4.74 -4.50
C PHE A 18 9.23 -3.30 -4.27
N ILE A 19 10.28 -3.11 -3.45
CA ILE A 19 10.82 -1.76 -3.23
C ILE A 19 11.45 -1.19 -4.51
N GLN A 20 12.07 -2.05 -5.33
CA GLN A 20 12.58 -1.64 -6.64
C GLN A 20 11.44 -1.23 -7.59
N TRP A 21 10.32 -1.96 -7.59
CA TRP A 21 9.12 -1.60 -8.34
C TRP A 21 8.54 -0.27 -7.85
N CYS A 22 8.45 -0.06 -6.54
CA CYS A 22 8.01 1.20 -5.92
C CYS A 22 8.89 2.38 -6.37
N LYS A 23 10.22 2.22 -6.37
CA LYS A 23 11.16 3.23 -6.85
C LYS A 23 10.99 3.57 -8.33
N LYS A 24 10.63 2.58 -9.16
CA LYS A 24 10.35 2.81 -10.60
C LYS A 24 9.11 3.65 -10.84
N GLN A 25 8.16 3.69 -9.91
CA GLN A 25 6.99 4.55 -10.03
C GLN A 25 7.34 6.03 -9.83
N LEU A 26 8.38 6.33 -9.04
CA LEU A 26 8.79 7.71 -8.76
C LEU A 26 9.28 8.44 -10.03
N PRO A 27 9.07 9.78 -10.12
CA PRO A 27 9.67 10.61 -11.17
C PRO A 27 11.19 10.40 -11.23
N HIS A 28 11.84 10.84 -12.31
CA HIS A 28 13.29 10.67 -12.52
C HIS A 28 14.19 11.42 -11.51
N ASP A 29 13.65 11.90 -10.40
CA ASP A 29 14.43 12.41 -9.27
C ASP A 29 15.12 11.25 -8.54
N LYS A 30 16.42 11.13 -8.78
CA LYS A 30 17.28 10.12 -8.15
C LYS A 30 17.28 10.25 -6.63
N VAL A 31 17.24 11.48 -6.10
CA VAL A 31 17.28 11.73 -4.65
C VAL A 31 16.06 11.13 -3.98
N GLU A 32 14.88 11.31 -4.58
CA GLU A 32 13.62 10.78 -4.07
C GLU A 32 13.56 9.25 -4.11
N ARG A 33 14.12 8.65 -5.17
CA ARG A 33 14.25 7.18 -5.28
C ARG A 33 15.18 6.59 -4.25
N ASP A 34 16.29 7.25 -3.95
CA ASP A 34 17.27 6.78 -2.98
C ASP A 34 16.78 6.97 -1.54
N ARG A 35 15.88 7.93 -1.30
CA ARG A 35 15.23 8.14 0.00
C ARG A 35 14.19 7.07 0.36
N LEU A 36 13.59 6.41 -0.62
CA LEU A 36 12.63 5.34 -0.39
C LEU A 36 13.34 4.02 -0.09
N PHE A 37 12.93 3.34 0.97
CA PHE A 37 13.48 2.03 1.33
C PHE A 37 12.41 1.16 1.98
N MET A 38 12.71 -0.13 2.11
CA MET A 38 11.87 -1.06 2.86
C MET A 38 12.68 -1.60 4.03
N TYR A 39 12.01 -1.79 5.16
CA TYR A 39 12.60 -2.45 6.30
C TYR A 39 11.63 -3.45 6.93
N ARG A 40 12.16 -4.39 7.71
CA ARG A 40 11.40 -5.25 8.61
C ARG A 40 11.63 -4.81 10.05
N HIS A 41 10.55 -4.55 10.77
CA HIS A 41 10.59 -4.28 12.19
C HIS A 41 10.78 -5.61 12.93
N LYS A 42 11.93 -5.83 13.55
CA LYS A 42 12.32 -7.11 14.16
C LYS A 42 11.39 -7.53 15.29
N LEU A 43 10.92 -6.59 16.11
CA LEU A 43 10.01 -6.87 17.23
C LEU A 43 8.63 -7.38 16.77
N HIS A 44 8.09 -6.81 15.69
CA HIS A 44 6.72 -7.09 15.24
C HIS A 44 6.68 -8.05 14.04
N GLY A 45 7.84 -8.27 13.40
CA GLY A 45 7.98 -9.05 12.18
C GLY A 45 7.31 -8.42 10.97
N THR A 46 7.01 -7.11 11.00
CA THR A 46 6.27 -6.41 9.94
C THR A 46 7.18 -5.75 8.94
N TYR A 47 6.82 -5.82 7.66
CA TYR A 47 7.48 -5.14 6.56
C TYR A 47 6.86 -3.76 6.37
N VAL A 48 7.70 -2.75 6.19
CA VAL A 48 7.27 -1.36 6.06
C VAL A 48 8.09 -0.69 4.96
N VAL A 49 7.41 -0.02 4.04
CA VAL A 49 8.03 0.96 3.14
C VAL A 49 8.15 2.26 3.91
N ALA A 50 9.35 2.83 3.94
CA ALA A 50 9.65 4.06 4.62
C ALA A 50 10.45 5.01 3.73
N ARG A 51 10.53 6.26 4.17
CA ARG A 51 11.28 7.31 3.50
C ARG A 51 12.20 8.00 4.49
N TRP A 52 13.47 8.18 4.13
CA TRP A 52 14.42 8.97 4.91
C TRP A 52 13.98 10.44 4.99
N ALA A 53 14.03 11.00 6.19
CA ALA A 53 13.75 12.41 6.45
C ALA A 53 15.06 13.22 6.38
N GLY A 54 15.17 14.10 5.39
CA GLY A 54 16.34 14.95 5.20
C GLY A 54 17.49 14.30 4.41
N GLU A 55 18.67 14.93 4.46
CA GLU A 55 19.88 14.45 3.79
C GLU A 55 20.69 13.45 4.63
N ALA A 56 20.56 13.51 5.96
CA ALA A 56 21.24 12.62 6.88
C ALA A 56 20.41 11.35 7.13
N LEU A 57 20.94 10.19 6.74
CA LEU A 57 20.35 8.89 7.03
C LEU A 57 20.37 8.65 8.56
N GLY A 58 19.20 8.63 9.19
CA GLY A 58 19.10 8.44 10.63
C GLY A 58 17.69 8.66 11.18
N VAL A 59 16.90 9.49 10.50
CA VAL A 59 15.47 9.66 10.76
C VAL A 59 14.69 9.26 9.52
N PHE A 60 13.60 8.52 9.70
CA PHE A 60 12.73 8.12 8.61
C PHE A 60 11.28 8.24 9.02
N THR A 61 10.39 8.14 8.03
CA THR A 61 8.96 8.17 8.22
C THR A 61 8.35 6.95 7.56
N ASP A 62 7.47 6.27 8.29
CA ASP A 62 6.71 5.15 7.75
C ASP A 62 5.76 5.63 6.65
N PHE A 63 5.88 4.99 5.49
CA PHE A 63 5.11 5.31 4.29
C PHE A 63 4.03 4.29 4.03
N LEU A 64 4.27 2.99 4.20
CA LEU A 64 3.25 1.96 4.00
C LEU A 64 3.60 0.72 4.82
N ASN A 65 2.68 0.27 5.67
CA ASN A 65 2.84 -0.96 6.43
C ASN A 65 2.28 -2.13 5.62
N LEU A 66 3.13 -3.10 5.27
CA LEU A 66 2.79 -4.27 4.45
C LEU A 66 2.33 -5.48 5.28
N GLY A 67 2.40 -5.39 6.61
CA GLY A 67 2.08 -6.49 7.51
C GLY A 67 3.23 -7.50 7.61
N LYS A 68 2.92 -8.75 7.98
CA LYS A 68 3.94 -9.79 8.29
C LYS A 68 4.48 -10.54 7.06
N SER A 69 3.96 -10.25 5.88
CA SER A 69 4.37 -10.92 4.64
C SER A 69 4.37 -9.93 3.48
N LEU A 70 5.19 -10.19 2.47
CA LEU A 70 5.12 -9.45 1.19
C LEU A 70 4.06 -10.04 0.25
N ALA A 71 3.59 -11.26 0.53
CA ALA A 71 2.48 -11.87 -0.20
C ALA A 71 1.11 -11.26 0.16
N THR A 72 1.06 -10.42 1.21
CA THR A 72 -0.16 -9.72 1.63
C THR A 72 -0.35 -8.38 0.95
N VAL A 73 0.47 -8.03 -0.06
CA VAL A 73 0.27 -6.81 -0.86
C VAL A 73 -1.05 -6.94 -1.64
N THR A 74 -2.04 -6.13 -1.25
CA THR A 74 -3.34 -6.09 -1.92
C THR A 74 -3.40 -4.97 -2.96
N PRO A 75 -4.38 -5.00 -3.88
CA PRO A 75 -4.66 -3.87 -4.77
C PRO A 75 -4.90 -2.56 -4.00
N GLN A 76 -5.58 -2.63 -2.85
CA GLN A 76 -5.83 -1.47 -1.97
C GLN A 76 -4.53 -0.86 -1.45
N MET A 77 -3.55 -1.69 -1.04
CA MET A 77 -2.23 -1.22 -0.62
C MET A 77 -1.46 -0.57 -1.77
N SER A 78 -1.69 -1.02 -3.00
CA SER A 78 -1.05 -0.44 -4.20
C SER A 78 -1.66 0.93 -4.55
N VAL A 79 -2.97 1.08 -4.34
CA VAL A 79 -3.68 2.37 -4.44
C VAL A 79 -3.22 3.32 -3.33
N GLU A 80 -3.13 2.84 -2.09
CA GLU A 80 -2.61 3.60 -0.95
C GLU A 80 -1.17 4.06 -1.18
N PHE A 81 -0.32 3.17 -1.70
CA PHE A 81 1.04 3.50 -2.11
C PHE A 81 1.04 4.64 -3.13
N ARG A 82 0.29 4.51 -4.24
CA ARG A 82 0.19 5.57 -5.26
C ARG A 82 -0.30 6.90 -4.66
N HIS A 83 -1.34 6.87 -3.84
CA HIS A 83 -1.86 8.08 -3.20
C HIS A 83 -0.80 8.76 -2.33
N ARG A 84 -0.15 8.02 -1.43
CA ARG A 84 0.91 8.56 -0.56
C ARG A 84 2.09 9.13 -1.36
N MET A 85 2.38 8.56 -2.52
CA MET A 85 3.53 8.92 -3.34
C MET A 85 3.29 10.10 -4.27
N PHE A 86 2.10 10.22 -4.88
CA PHE A 86 1.83 11.22 -5.93
C PHE A 86 0.84 12.32 -5.54
N ALA A 87 0.10 12.14 -4.45
CA ALA A 87 -0.81 13.13 -3.92
C ALA A 87 -0.78 13.07 -2.39
N PRO A 88 0.30 13.54 -1.73
CA PRO A 88 0.43 13.45 -0.29
C PRO A 88 -0.72 14.20 0.39
N MET A 89 -1.69 13.42 0.88
CA MET A 89 -2.88 13.90 1.58
C MET A 89 -2.58 13.90 3.09
N SER A 90 -3.24 14.77 3.84
CA SER A 90 -3.25 14.66 5.29
C SER A 90 -3.83 13.32 5.74
N ALA A 91 -3.48 12.89 6.96
CA ALA A 91 -4.01 11.64 7.52
C ALA A 91 -5.56 11.63 7.58
N VAL A 92 -6.17 12.81 7.73
CA VAL A 92 -7.62 13.00 7.73
C VAL A 92 -8.20 12.71 6.35
N GLU A 93 -7.65 13.34 5.31
CA GLU A 93 -8.10 13.14 3.93
C GLU A 93 -7.89 11.68 3.48
N MET A 94 -6.82 11.04 3.94
CA MET A 94 -6.57 9.62 3.67
C MET A 94 -7.62 8.71 4.32
N GLY A 95 -8.01 8.98 5.58
CA GLY A 95 -9.09 8.25 6.23
C GLY A 95 -10.39 8.33 5.42
N THR A 96 -10.71 9.51 4.89
CA THR A 96 -11.88 9.71 4.03
C THR A 96 -11.76 8.94 2.72
N ALA A 97 -10.61 9.02 2.04
CA ALA A 97 -10.39 8.34 0.76
C ALA A 97 -10.39 6.81 0.89
N ILE A 98 -9.82 6.24 1.96
CA ILE A 98 -9.86 4.79 2.22
C ILE A 98 -11.29 4.33 2.48
N ASN A 99 -12.06 5.09 3.27
CA ASN A 99 -13.46 4.77 3.52
C ASN A 99 -14.30 4.85 2.24
N GLN A 100 -13.99 5.78 1.34
CA GLN A 100 -14.65 5.92 0.06
C GLN A 100 -14.30 4.77 -0.88
N SER A 101 -13.02 4.43 -0.99
CA SER A 101 -12.54 3.32 -1.81
C SER A 101 -13.05 1.95 -1.33
N ASN A 102 -13.20 1.76 -0.01
CA ASN A 102 -13.84 0.56 0.55
C ASN A 102 -15.33 0.47 0.20
N ARG A 103 -16.05 1.60 0.17
CA ARG A 103 -17.45 1.63 -0.27
C ARG A 103 -17.58 1.28 -1.75
N ASP A 104 -16.72 1.86 -2.59
CA ASP A 104 -16.69 1.59 -4.03
C ASP A 104 -16.34 0.14 -4.34
N PHE A 105 -15.40 -0.46 -3.59
CA PHE A 105 -15.05 -1.87 -3.74
C PHE A 105 -16.23 -2.78 -3.37
N ASN A 106 -16.96 -2.46 -2.29
CA ASN A 106 -18.11 -3.23 -1.86
C ASN A 106 -19.29 -3.11 -2.83
N SER A 107 -19.54 -1.92 -3.40
CA SER A 107 -20.59 -1.74 -4.40
C SER A 107 -20.29 -2.54 -5.67
N ILE A 108 -19.04 -2.51 -6.15
CA ILE A 108 -18.62 -3.31 -7.32
C ILE A 108 -18.78 -4.82 -7.06
N GLN A 109 -18.58 -5.29 -5.84
CA GLN A 109 -18.81 -6.71 -5.51
C GLN A 109 -20.30 -7.07 -5.44
N GLN A 110 -21.15 -6.16 -4.95
CA GLN A 110 -22.60 -6.36 -4.94
C GLN A 110 -23.16 -6.39 -6.36
N ASP A 111 -22.76 -5.45 -7.21
CA ASP A 111 -23.20 -5.39 -8.61
C ASP A 111 -22.82 -6.68 -9.36
N LYS A 112 -21.59 -7.18 -9.15
CA LYS A 112 -21.13 -8.45 -9.76
C LYS A 112 -21.87 -9.67 -9.22
N ALA A 113 -22.25 -9.67 -7.94
CA ALA A 113 -23.00 -10.77 -7.35
C ALA A 113 -24.45 -10.81 -7.83
N GLU A 114 -25.05 -9.64 -8.05
CA GLU A 114 -26.41 -9.50 -8.60
C GLU A 114 -26.46 -9.89 -10.07
N GLU A 115 -25.47 -9.45 -10.87
CA GLU A 115 -25.33 -9.83 -12.28
C GLU A 115 -25.11 -11.35 -12.44
N ALA A 116 -24.33 -11.98 -11.55
CA ALA A 116 -24.15 -13.43 -11.55
C ALA A 116 -25.44 -14.20 -11.21
N LYS A 117 -26.29 -13.67 -10.33
CA LYS A 117 -27.60 -14.24 -10.00
C LYS A 117 -28.56 -14.19 -11.19
N ASP A 118 -28.62 -13.06 -11.87
CA ASP A 118 -29.47 -12.88 -13.05
C ASP A 118 -29.09 -13.80 -14.21
N ILE A 119 -27.79 -14.07 -14.39
CA ILE A 119 -27.29 -15.03 -15.38
C ILE A 119 -27.72 -16.46 -15.03
N ILE A 120 -27.61 -16.86 -13.75
CA ILE A 120 -28.02 -18.19 -13.29
C ILE A 120 -29.53 -18.38 -13.44
N ASP A 121 -30.33 -17.38 -13.05
CA ASP A 121 -31.79 -17.43 -13.16
C ASP A 121 -32.27 -17.47 -14.62
N ARG A 122 -31.57 -16.79 -15.55
CA ARG A 122 -31.86 -16.93 -16.99
C ARG A 122 -31.52 -18.31 -17.51
N GLN A 123 -30.36 -18.87 -17.15
CA GLN A 123 -29.97 -20.22 -17.58
C GLN A 123 -30.91 -21.30 -17.04
N MET A 124 -31.47 -21.13 -15.84
CA MET A 124 -32.45 -22.07 -15.29
C MET A 124 -33.81 -22.02 -15.99
N LYS A 125 -34.20 -20.87 -16.56
CA LYS A 125 -35.46 -20.72 -17.33
C LYS A 125 -35.39 -21.24 -18.76
N GLU A 126 -34.21 -21.44 -19.32
CA GLU A 126 -34.02 -21.98 -20.68
C GLU A 126 -33.93 -23.52 -20.70
N VAL A 127 -34.03 -24.18 -19.53
CA VAL A 127 -33.94 -25.65 -19.36
C VAL A 127 -35.32 -26.30 -19.14
N GLU A 128 -36.41 -25.52 -19.12
CA GLU A 128 -37.80 -26.01 -19.17
C GLU A 128 -38.37 -25.99 -20.60
#